data_AF-A0A258K9X1-F1
#
_entry.id   AF-A0A258K9X1-F1
#
_cell.length_a   1.000
_cell.length_b   1.000
_cell.length_c   1.000
_cell.angle_alpha   90.00
_cell.angle_beta   90.00
_cell.angle_gamma   90.00
#
_symmetry.space_group_name_H-M   'P 1'
#
loop_
_entity.id
_entity.type
_entity.pdbx_description
1 polymer ?
#
loop_
_entity_poly.entity_id
_entity_poly.type
_entity_poly.pdbx_seq_one_letter_code
_entity_poly.pdbx_strand_id
1 'polypeptide(L)'
;MTQTHAPQANNAPRHDWTLPQVEALFELPFMELVFQAASVHRAGFDPSEVQLSQLLSVKTGGCAENCGYCSQSAHFKTGLKAEKLMDADEVIARARAAR
;
A
#
# COMPACT_ATOMS: atom_id res chain seq x y z
N MET A 1 32.68 -14.51 -12.94
CA MET A 1 32.80 -13.05 -12.77
C MET A 1 32.29 -12.74 -11.38
N THR A 2 33.21 -12.27 -10.55
CA THR A 2 33.17 -12.24 -9.08
C THR A 2 32.12 -11.28 -8.53
N GLN A 3 31.17 -11.80 -7.76
CA GLN A 3 30.24 -11.01 -6.96
C GLN A 3 30.95 -10.51 -5.69
N THR A 4 31.43 -9.27 -5.73
CA THR A 4 31.96 -8.57 -4.56
C THR A 4 30.78 -8.12 -3.70
N HIS A 5 30.47 -8.87 -2.65
CA HIS A 5 29.50 -8.46 -1.64
C HIS A 5 30.14 -7.34 -0.78
N ALA A 6 29.67 -6.11 -0.97
CA ALA A 6 29.97 -5.00 -0.09
C ALA A 6 29.38 -5.27 1.31
N PRO A 7 30.02 -4.79 2.39
CA PRO A 7 29.54 -5.01 3.75
C PRO A 7 28.18 -4.33 3.94
N GLN A 8 27.14 -5.12 4.15
CA GLN A 8 25.80 -4.64 4.45
C GLN A 8 25.81 -4.07 5.88
N ALA A 9 25.56 -2.76 6.02
CA ALA A 9 25.16 -2.21 7.31
C ALA A 9 23.92 -2.98 7.78
N ASN A 10 23.88 -3.39 9.06
CA ASN A 10 22.77 -4.14 9.64
C ASN A 10 21.45 -3.37 9.44
N ASN A 11 20.76 -3.67 8.34
CA ASN A 11 19.52 -3.02 7.91
C ASN A 11 18.29 -3.81 8.38
N ALA A 12 18.41 -4.48 9.52
CA ALA A 12 17.29 -5.19 10.12
C ALA A 12 16.21 -4.18 10.53
N PRO A 13 14.93 -4.42 10.18
CA PRO A 13 13.85 -3.54 10.60
C PRO A 13 13.82 -3.40 12.13
N ARG A 14 13.73 -2.16 12.63
CA ARG A 14 13.49 -1.89 14.05
C ARG A 14 11.98 -1.79 14.32
N HIS A 15 11.57 -2.15 15.54
CA HIS A 15 10.15 -2.24 15.93
C HIS A 15 9.80 -1.41 17.18
N ASP A 16 10.73 -0.61 17.68
CA ASP A 16 10.67 0.14 18.95
C ASP A 16 10.55 1.66 18.75
N TRP A 17 9.82 2.08 17.71
CA TRP A 17 9.63 3.51 17.41
C TRP A 17 8.83 4.22 18.50
N THR A 18 9.31 5.38 18.92
CA THR A 18 8.56 6.30 19.78
C THR A 18 7.89 7.39 18.95
N LEU A 19 6.83 8.01 19.48
CA LEU A 19 6.14 9.10 18.78
C LEU A 19 7.10 10.26 18.42
N PRO A 20 7.97 10.78 19.32
CA PRO A 20 8.89 11.85 18.96
C PRO A 20 9.90 11.46 17.87
N GLN A 21 10.29 10.19 17.80
CA GLN A 21 11.19 9.71 16.73
C GLN A 21 10.50 9.73 15.36
N VAL A 22 9.20 9.42 15.31
CA VAL A 22 8.42 9.48 14.08
C VAL A 22 8.17 10.94 13.69
N GLU A 23 7.79 11.79 14.64
CA GLU A 23 7.57 13.24 14.41
C GLU A 23 8.82 13.90 13.81
N ALA A 24 10.01 13.56 14.34
CA ALA A 24 11.27 14.06 13.80
C ALA A 24 11.48 13.72 12.31
N LEU A 25 10.94 12.60 11.79
CA LEU A 25 10.99 12.28 10.36
C LEU A 25 10.08 13.19 9.53
N PHE A 26 8.89 13.55 10.05
CA PHE A 26 7.98 14.48 9.38
C PHE A 26 8.51 15.91 9.35
N GLU A 27 9.36 16.27 10.31
CA GLU A 27 10.00 17.58 10.41
C GLU A 27 11.27 17.73 9.54
N LEU A 28 11.77 16.64 8.94
CA LEU A 28 12.94 16.70 8.06
C LEU A 28 12.67 17.57 6.82
N PRO A 29 13.70 18.26 6.28
CA PRO A 29 13.62 18.84 4.96
C PRO A 29 13.21 17.77 3.95
N PHE A 30 12.19 18.05 3.14
CA PHE A 30 11.56 17.04 2.27
C PHE A 30 12.57 16.26 1.41
N MET A 31 13.55 16.93 0.83
CA MET A 31 14.55 16.28 -0.02
C MET A 31 15.51 15.37 0.76
N GLU A 32 15.80 15.69 2.02
CA GLU A 32 16.57 14.82 2.92
C GLU A 32 15.78 13.55 3.24
N LEU A 33 14.49 13.69 3.55
CA LEU A 33 13.60 12.55 3.80
C LEU A 33 13.50 11.62 2.58
N VAL A 34 13.34 12.18 1.38
CA VAL A 34 13.29 11.39 0.13
C VAL A 34 14.60 10.64 -0.13
N PHE A 35 15.75 11.29 0.10
CA PHE A 35 17.05 10.64 -0.07
C PHE A 35 17.26 9.49 0.92
N GLN A 36 16.91 9.69 2.20
CA GLN A 36 16.97 8.64 3.21
C GLN A 36 16.03 7.47 2.87
N ALA A 37 14.79 7.76 2.44
CA ALA A 37 13.83 6.74 2.02
C ALA A 37 14.35 5.90 0.83
N ALA A 38 14.94 6.55 -0.18
CA ALA A 38 15.52 5.86 -1.32
C ALA A 38 16.71 4.97 -0.92
N SER A 39 17.53 5.41 0.04
CA SER A 39 18.65 4.63 0.58
C SER A 39 18.17 3.38 1.30
N VAL A 40 17.16 3.51 2.17
CA VAL A 40 16.55 2.36 2.87
C VAL A 40 15.90 1.40 1.87
N HIS A 41 15.16 1.91 0.88
CA HIS A 41 14.50 1.09 -0.13
C HIS A 41 15.51 0.26 -0.93
N ARG A 42 16.60 0.86 -1.43
CA ARG A 42 17.66 0.16 -2.17
C ARG A 42 18.42 -0.87 -1.34
N ALA A 43 18.46 -0.68 -0.02
CA ALA A 43 19.09 -1.62 0.90
C ALA A 43 18.17 -2.79 1.29
N GLY A 44 16.86 -2.66 1.08
CA GLY A 44 15.86 -3.68 1.44
C GLY A 44 15.18 -4.39 0.25
N PHE A 45 15.18 -3.79 -0.94
CA PHE A 45 14.45 -4.25 -2.12
C PHE A 45 15.29 -4.10 -3.40
N ASP A 46 14.97 -4.89 -4.44
CA ASP A 46 15.47 -4.62 -5.78
C ASP A 46 14.82 -3.33 -6.31
N PRO A 47 15.60 -2.26 -6.55
CA PRO A 47 15.05 -0.98 -6.98
C PRO A 47 14.49 -0.98 -8.41
N SER A 48 14.67 -2.07 -9.16
CA SER A 48 14.11 -2.26 -10.50
C SER A 48 12.84 -3.11 -10.52
N GLU A 49 12.47 -3.70 -9.38
CA GLU A 49 11.28 -4.53 -9.23
C GLU A 49 10.10 -3.73 -8.67
N VAL A 50 8.90 -4.01 -9.18
CA VAL A 50 7.64 -3.46 -8.65
C VAL A 50 6.64 -4.61 -8.49
N GLN A 51 6.02 -4.68 -7.33
CA GLN A 51 4.99 -5.66 -7.03
C GLN A 51 3.65 -5.22 -7.65
N LEU A 52 3.03 -6.10 -8.45
CA LEU A 52 1.73 -5.87 -9.06
C LEU A 52 0.63 -6.60 -8.28
N SER A 53 -0.46 -5.89 -7.99
CA SER A 53 -1.68 -6.41 -7.38
C SER A 53 -2.88 -5.91 -8.17
N GLN A 54 -3.85 -6.79 -8.42
CA GLN A 54 -5.14 -6.41 -8.99
C GLN A 54 -6.27 -6.75 -8.03
N LEU A 55 -7.22 -5.85 -7.87
CA LEU A 55 -8.36 -6.01 -6.98
C LEU A 55 -9.69 -5.82 -7.72
N LEU A 56 -10.75 -6.42 -7.19
CA LEU A 56 -12.12 -6.23 -7.65
C LEU A 56 -13.04 -6.00 -6.44
N SER A 57 -14.05 -5.16 -6.61
CA SER A 57 -15.07 -4.91 -5.58
C SER A 57 -16.15 -5.98 -5.67
N VAL A 58 -16.10 -6.99 -4.80
CA VAL A 58 -17.06 -8.11 -4.82
C VAL A 58 -18.50 -7.68 -4.51
N LYS A 59 -18.65 -6.54 -3.82
CA LYS A 59 -19.92 -5.86 -3.56
C LYS A 59 -19.64 -4.37 -3.45
N THR A 60 -20.30 -3.57 -4.29
CA THR A 60 -20.08 -2.12 -4.35
C THR A 60 -21.24 -1.35 -3.74
N GLY A 61 -20.93 -0.39 -2.86
CA GLY A 61 -21.89 0.56 -2.30
C GLY A 61 -22.79 0.01 -1.19
N GLY A 62 -23.56 0.91 -0.57
CA GLY A 62 -24.46 0.56 0.53
C GLY A 62 -23.74 0.11 1.81
N CYS A 63 -22.51 0.58 2.03
CA CYS A 63 -21.69 0.29 3.20
C CYS A 63 -22.32 0.98 4.44
N ALA A 64 -22.43 0.26 5.55
CA ALA A 64 -23.09 0.76 6.76
C ALA A 64 -22.19 1.68 7.59
N GLU A 65 -20.89 1.59 7.37
CA GLU A 65 -19.84 2.36 8.00
C GLU A 65 -19.85 3.82 7.52
N ASN A 66 -19.54 4.75 8.43
CA ASN A 66 -19.58 6.18 8.17
C ASN A 66 -18.17 6.78 7.95
N CYS A 67 -17.40 6.17 7.07
CA CYS A 67 -16.07 6.68 6.72
C CYS A 67 -16.21 7.95 5.87
N GLY A 68 -15.79 9.11 6.39
CA GLY A 68 -15.97 10.42 5.75
C GLY A 68 -15.32 10.60 4.37
N TYR A 69 -14.38 9.71 4.01
CA TYR A 69 -13.71 9.70 2.71
C TYR A 69 -14.27 8.63 1.74
N CYS A 70 -15.13 7.71 2.20
CA CYS A 70 -15.50 6.54 1.42
C CYS A 70 -16.74 6.82 0.56
N SER A 71 -16.61 6.69 -0.76
CA SER A 71 -17.73 6.86 -1.71
C SER A 71 -18.82 5.79 -1.61
N GLN A 72 -18.53 4.68 -0.92
CA GLN A 72 -19.45 3.54 -0.76
C GLN A 72 -20.34 3.66 0.48
N SER A 73 -20.03 4.59 1.40
CA SER A 73 -20.80 4.83 2.62
C SER A 73 -22.24 5.24 2.27
N ALA A 74 -23.21 4.57 2.88
CA ALA A 74 -24.63 4.87 2.71
C ALA A 74 -25.05 6.21 3.37
N HIS A 75 -24.16 6.80 4.18
CA HIS A 75 -24.42 8.07 4.88
C HIS A 75 -24.21 9.30 3.99
N PHE A 76 -23.59 9.16 2.82
CA PHE A 76 -23.26 10.26 1.93
C PHE A 76 -23.87 10.09 0.53
N LYS A 77 -24.27 11.21 -0.10
CA LYS A 77 -24.77 11.21 -1.48
C LYS A 77 -23.60 11.34 -2.45
N THR A 78 -23.06 10.20 -2.89
CA THR A 78 -21.88 10.14 -3.78
C THR A 78 -22.22 9.90 -5.25
N GLY A 79 -23.48 9.56 -5.55
CA GLY A 79 -23.92 9.14 -6.88
C GLY A 79 -23.51 7.71 -7.24
N LEU A 80 -22.83 6.99 -6.34
CA LEU A 80 -22.47 5.59 -6.54
C LEU A 80 -23.73 4.70 -6.47
N LYS A 81 -23.98 3.94 -7.53
CA LYS A 81 -25.05 2.95 -7.54
C LYS A 81 -24.63 1.72 -6.72
N ALA A 82 -25.47 1.31 -5.79
CA ALA A 82 -25.24 0.06 -5.04
C ALA A 82 -25.49 -1.16 -5.94
N GLU A 83 -24.60 -2.13 -5.85
CA GLU A 83 -24.65 -3.39 -6.58
C GLU A 83 -24.82 -4.56 -5.59
N LYS A 84 -25.40 -5.66 -6.07
CA LYS A 84 -25.47 -6.89 -5.28
C LYS A 84 -24.08 -7.52 -5.18
N LEU A 85 -23.92 -8.38 -4.19
CA LEU A 85 -22.74 -9.25 -4.10
C LEU A 85 -22.63 -10.06 -5.41
N MET A 86 -21.44 -10.09 -5.98
CA MET A 86 -21.13 -10.88 -7.18
C MET A 86 -21.30 -12.37 -6.90
N ASP A 87 -21.56 -13.13 -7.97
CA ASP A 87 -21.53 -14.58 -7.90
C ASP A 87 -20.10 -15.09 -7.70
N ALA A 88 -19.93 -16.16 -6.92
CA ALA A 88 -18.61 -16.70 -6.60
C ALA A 88 -17.86 -17.20 -7.84
N ASP A 89 -18.55 -17.81 -8.80
CA ASP A 89 -17.94 -18.28 -10.04
C ASP A 89 -17.47 -17.10 -10.90
N GLU A 90 -18.22 -15.99 -10.89
CA GLU A 90 -17.78 -14.76 -11.55
C GLU A 90 -16.50 -14.21 -10.91
N VAL A 91 -16.44 -14.14 -9.57
CA VAL A 91 -15.24 -13.67 -8.85
C VAL A 91 -14.02 -14.52 -9.21
N ILE A 92 -14.15 -15.84 -9.20
CA ILE A 92 -13.06 -16.77 -9.55
C ILE A 92 -12.65 -16.58 -11.02
N ALA A 93 -13.60 -16.41 -11.93
CA ALA A 93 -13.31 -16.16 -13.34
C ALA A 93 -12.52 -14.84 -13.53
N ARG A 94 -12.91 -13.77 -12.83
CA ARG A 94 -12.18 -12.49 -12.85
C ARG A 94 -10.78 -12.62 -12.25
N ALA A 95 -10.64 -13.34 -11.14
CA ALA A 95 -9.35 -13.58 -10.51
C ALA A 95 -8.40 -14.38 -11.42
N ARG A 96 -8.91 -15.36 -12.18
CA ARG A 96 -8.12 -16.08 -13.19
C ARG A 96 -7.72 -15.22 -14.38
N ALA A 97 -8.53 -14.22 -14.73
CA ALA A 97 -8.27 -13.30 -15.82
C ALA A 97 -7.36 -12.11 -15.42
N ALA A 98 -7.06 -11.97 -14.11
CA ALA A 98 -6.17 -10.94 -13.59
C ALA A 98 -4.72 -11.19 -14.04
N ARG A 99 -4.01 -10.12 -14.38
CA ARG A 99 -2.64 -10.16 -14.91
C ARG A 99 -1.84 -8.96 -14.44
#